data_AF-A0A090T158-F1
#
_entry.id   AF-A0A090T158-F1
#
_cell.length_a   1.000
_cell.length_b   1.000
_cell.length_c   1.000
_cell.angle_alpha   90.00
_cell.angle_beta   90.00
_cell.angle_gamma   90.00
#
_symmetry.space_group_name_H-M   'P 1'
#
loop_
_entity.id
_entity.type
_entity.pdbx_description
1 polymer ?
#
loop_
_entity_poly.entity_id
_entity_poly.type
_entity_poly.pdbx_seq_one_letter_code
_entity_poly.pdbx_strand_id
1 'polypeptide(L)'
;MSNQKSLDAIRKMKLENDTSAGNLVDLLPIEVQKRDFDLSFLDNLSEARPRLLVQSADLDAFKAAVRADESHCMFDDFYNNSTVKFLETAPYEEPQPYPEETVGKASLWRPYWRQMYVDCQMALNATRNLAIAGIVKEDEALIAKAKAWTLKLSTYDPEGVTSRGYNDEAAFRVIAAMAWGYDWLHAHFTDEERQQVQDALIERLDEIMHHLKVTVDLLNNPLNSHGVRSISSAIIPTCIALYHDHPKAGEYIAYALEYYAVHYPPWGGEDGGWQKVLTTGIRKQHF
;
A
#
# COMPACT_ATOMS: atom_id res chain seq x y z
N MET A 1 -9.46 -9.75 26.96
CA MET A 1 -9.65 -11.21 26.75
C MET A 1 -10.72 -11.56 25.71
N SER A 2 -11.84 -10.82 25.56
CA SER A 2 -12.84 -11.15 24.52
C SER A 2 -12.39 -10.73 23.10
N ASN A 3 -11.80 -9.54 22.92
CA ASN A 3 -11.29 -9.08 21.61
C ASN A 3 -10.25 -10.02 20.96
N GLN A 4 -9.37 -10.66 21.74
CA GLN A 4 -8.33 -11.55 21.17
C GLN A 4 -8.94 -12.77 20.49
N LYS A 5 -9.98 -13.37 21.08
CA LYS A 5 -10.66 -14.52 20.48
C LYS A 5 -11.34 -14.15 19.16
N SER A 6 -11.87 -12.93 19.06
CA SER A 6 -12.45 -12.40 17.83
C SER A 6 -11.39 -12.13 16.75
N LEU A 7 -10.24 -11.56 17.13
CA LEU A 7 -9.08 -11.38 16.25
C LEU A 7 -8.61 -12.72 15.67
N ASP A 8 -8.40 -13.72 16.53
CA ASP A 8 -7.92 -15.04 16.14
C ASP A 8 -8.93 -15.76 15.22
N ALA A 9 -10.23 -15.64 15.51
CA ALA A 9 -11.28 -16.21 14.68
C ALA A 9 -11.30 -15.58 13.28
N ILE A 10 -11.13 -14.27 13.16
CA ILE A 10 -11.07 -13.57 11.86
C ILE A 10 -9.84 -13.98 11.07
N ARG A 11 -8.67 -14.00 11.71
CA ARG A 11 -7.42 -14.46 11.11
C ARG A 11 -7.53 -15.88 10.59
N LYS A 12 -8.12 -16.79 11.39
CA LYS A 12 -8.36 -18.17 11.00
C LYS A 12 -9.27 -18.28 9.77
N MET A 13 -10.42 -17.60 9.78
CA MET A 13 -11.34 -17.60 8.63
C MET A 13 -10.67 -17.05 7.36
N LYS A 14 -9.85 -16.01 7.49
CA LYS A 14 -9.13 -15.43 6.36
C LYS A 14 -8.11 -16.41 5.78
N LEU A 15 -7.33 -17.05 6.64
CA LEU A 15 -6.37 -18.05 6.23
C LEU A 15 -7.04 -19.23 5.50
N GLU A 16 -8.18 -19.70 6.01
CA GLU A 16 -8.99 -20.73 5.34
C GLU A 16 -9.44 -20.27 3.94
N ASN A 17 -9.92 -19.03 3.80
CA ASN A 17 -10.31 -18.48 2.51
C ASN A 17 -9.13 -18.37 1.51
N ASP A 18 -7.95 -17.94 1.98
CA ASP A 18 -6.73 -17.82 1.19
C ASP A 18 -6.30 -19.19 0.60
N THR A 19 -6.56 -20.28 1.32
CA THR A 19 -6.27 -21.66 0.87
C THR A 19 -7.38 -22.28 -0.01
N SER A 20 -8.59 -21.72 0.01
CA SER A 20 -9.79 -22.32 -0.61
C SER A 20 -10.00 -21.95 -2.09
N ALA A 21 -9.23 -21.01 -2.64
CA ALA A 21 -9.22 -20.71 -4.07
C ALA A 21 -8.46 -21.81 -4.84
N GLY A 22 -9.04 -23.01 -4.81
CA GLY A 22 -8.45 -24.25 -5.29
C GLY A 22 -7.78 -24.12 -6.66
N ASN A 23 -6.70 -24.88 -6.80
CA ASN A 23 -5.84 -24.99 -7.96
C ASN A 23 -6.62 -25.20 -9.27
N LEU A 24 -6.97 -24.12 -9.97
CA LEU A 24 -7.31 -24.18 -11.40
C LEU A 24 -6.14 -24.72 -12.24
N VAL A 25 -4.93 -24.75 -11.66
CA VAL A 25 -3.72 -25.33 -12.24
C VAL A 25 -3.76 -26.85 -12.40
N ASP A 26 -4.68 -27.58 -11.73
CA ASP A 26 -4.83 -29.02 -11.94
C ASP A 26 -5.50 -29.37 -13.29
N LEU A 27 -6.16 -28.40 -13.94
CA LEU A 27 -6.85 -28.59 -15.22
C LEU A 27 -6.09 -27.99 -16.42
N LEU A 28 -5.16 -27.06 -16.18
CA LEU A 28 -4.33 -26.43 -17.21
C LEU A 28 -2.93 -26.16 -16.62
N PRO A 29 -1.93 -27.01 -16.89
CA PRO A 29 -0.56 -26.72 -16.48
C PRO A 29 -0.08 -25.46 -17.22
N ILE A 30 0.13 -24.37 -16.47
CA ILE A 30 0.75 -23.16 -16.99
C ILE A 30 2.25 -23.46 -17.06
N GLU A 31 2.79 -23.60 -18.26
CA GLU A 31 4.24 -23.66 -18.45
C GLU A 31 4.85 -22.28 -18.18
N VAL A 32 5.43 -22.13 -16.99
CA VAL A 32 6.17 -20.94 -16.59
C VAL A 32 7.57 -21.00 -17.20
N GLN A 33 7.86 -20.11 -18.14
CA GLN A 33 9.24 -19.91 -18.61
C GLN A 33 10.02 -19.09 -17.58
N LYS A 34 11.04 -19.70 -16.97
CA LYS A 34 12.01 -18.96 -16.16
C LYS A 34 12.75 -17.97 -17.05
N ARG A 35 12.82 -16.72 -16.61
CA ARG A 35 13.60 -15.67 -17.24
C ARG A 35 14.63 -15.17 -16.26
N ASP A 36 15.86 -15.00 -16.73
CA ASP A 36 16.88 -14.27 -15.98
C ASP A 36 16.61 -12.77 -16.14
N PHE A 37 16.55 -12.05 -15.03
CA PHE A 37 16.31 -10.61 -15.01
C PHE A 37 17.61 -9.89 -14.69
N ASP A 38 18.01 -8.94 -15.54
CA ASP A 38 19.04 -7.98 -15.19
C ASP A 38 18.47 -6.97 -14.19
N LEU A 39 18.84 -7.14 -12.93
CA LEU A 39 18.43 -6.27 -11.83
C LEU A 39 19.51 -5.24 -11.46
N SER A 40 20.57 -5.08 -12.27
CA SER A 40 21.64 -4.10 -12.02
C SER A 40 21.16 -2.65 -11.97
N PHE A 41 19.96 -2.35 -12.48
CA PHE A 41 19.34 -1.03 -12.32
C PHE A 41 19.04 -0.72 -10.85
N LEU A 42 18.83 -1.74 -10.01
CA LEU A 42 18.62 -1.58 -8.57
C LEU A 42 19.86 -1.01 -7.87
N ASP A 43 21.06 -1.31 -8.38
CA ASP A 43 22.33 -0.78 -7.85
C ASP A 43 22.48 0.73 -8.06
N ASN A 44 21.65 1.31 -8.94
CA ASN A 44 21.69 2.73 -9.30
C ASN A 44 20.51 3.51 -8.70
N LEU A 45 19.73 2.90 -7.78
CA LEU A 45 18.63 3.59 -7.13
C LEU A 45 19.15 4.68 -6.18
N SER A 46 18.65 5.90 -6.37
CA SER A 46 19.04 7.08 -5.60
C SER A 46 18.89 6.88 -4.08
N GLU A 47 19.90 7.28 -3.32
CA GLU A 47 19.79 7.45 -1.87
C GLU A 47 18.99 8.71 -1.50
N ALA A 48 19.07 9.76 -2.34
CA ALA A 48 18.34 11.00 -2.10
C ALA A 48 16.83 10.81 -2.23
N ARG A 49 16.07 11.56 -1.43
CA ARG A 49 14.60 11.52 -1.33
C ARG A 49 13.99 12.88 -1.70
N PRO A 50 12.73 12.92 -2.18
CA PRO A 50 11.82 11.80 -2.42
C PRO A 50 12.26 10.89 -3.59
N ARG A 51 11.75 9.66 -3.58
CA ARG A 51 11.94 8.62 -4.62
C ARG A 51 10.61 8.18 -5.22
N LEU A 52 9.50 8.37 -4.50
CA LEU A 52 8.16 8.09 -4.97
C LEU A 52 7.61 9.28 -5.76
N LEU A 53 7.12 9.02 -6.98
CA LEU A 53 6.57 9.98 -7.95
C LEU A 53 7.59 10.95 -8.58
N VAL A 54 8.22 11.80 -7.78
CA VAL A 54 9.24 12.77 -8.24
C VAL A 54 10.55 12.41 -7.57
N GLN A 55 11.63 12.27 -8.35
CA GLN A 55 12.96 12.04 -7.81
C GLN A 55 13.51 13.33 -7.19
N SER A 56 14.31 13.20 -6.13
CA SER A 56 14.97 14.32 -5.46
C SER A 56 15.70 15.27 -6.43
N ALA A 57 16.37 14.70 -7.45
CA ALA A 57 17.10 15.45 -8.46
C ALA A 57 16.21 16.37 -9.33
N ASP A 58 14.94 16.03 -9.50
CA ASP A 58 13.98 16.78 -10.32
C ASP A 58 13.07 17.69 -9.48
N LEU A 59 13.11 17.56 -8.14
CA LEU A 59 12.16 18.22 -7.25
C LEU A 59 12.27 19.74 -7.29
N ASP A 60 13.47 20.31 -7.30
CA ASP A 60 13.66 21.76 -7.32
C ASP A 60 13.15 22.40 -8.62
N ALA A 61 13.35 21.71 -9.76
CA ALA A 61 12.81 22.14 -11.03
C ALA A 61 11.27 22.10 -11.02
N PHE A 62 10.69 21.04 -10.45
CA PHE A 62 9.24 20.93 -10.30
C PHE A 62 8.65 22.01 -9.38
N LYS A 63 9.27 22.27 -8.23
CA LYS A 63 8.90 23.38 -7.32
C LYS A 63 8.93 24.73 -8.03
N ALA A 64 9.98 25.00 -8.80
CA ALA A 64 10.10 26.25 -9.56
C ALA A 64 9.01 26.39 -10.62
N ALA A 65 8.66 25.30 -11.32
CA ALA A 65 7.58 25.29 -12.31
C ALA A 65 6.21 25.57 -11.67
N VAL A 66 5.89 24.91 -10.54
CA VAL A 66 4.64 25.14 -9.80
C VAL A 66 4.58 26.55 -9.20
N ARG A 67 5.71 27.12 -8.76
CA ARG A 67 5.76 28.50 -8.26
C ARG A 67 5.51 29.53 -9.36
N ALA A 68 5.95 29.24 -10.59
CA ALA A 68 5.74 30.11 -11.75
C ALA A 68 4.31 30.00 -12.30
N ASP A 69 3.71 28.81 -12.24
CA ASP A 69 2.34 28.51 -12.65
C ASP A 69 1.75 27.44 -11.73
N GLU A 70 0.81 27.83 -10.85
CA GLU A 70 0.19 26.91 -9.89
C GLU A 70 -0.57 25.76 -10.59
N SER A 71 -0.96 25.93 -11.86
CA SER A 71 -1.64 24.90 -12.66
C SER A 71 -0.70 23.95 -13.39
N HIS A 72 0.62 24.14 -13.26
CA HIS A 72 1.62 23.27 -13.86
C HIS A 72 1.34 21.81 -13.48
N CYS A 73 1.16 20.94 -14.48
CA CYS A 73 0.79 19.54 -14.30
C CYS A 73 -0.48 19.31 -13.44
N MET A 74 -1.44 20.24 -13.48
CA MET A 74 -2.69 20.20 -12.70
C MET A 74 -2.45 20.19 -11.18
N PHE A 75 -1.39 20.86 -10.70
CA PHE A 75 -1.04 20.87 -9.29
C PHE A 75 -2.10 21.59 -8.43
N ASP A 76 -2.69 22.67 -8.93
CA ASP A 76 -3.82 23.36 -8.31
C ASP A 76 -5.06 22.47 -8.16
N ASP A 77 -5.41 21.70 -9.18
CA ASP A 77 -6.50 20.71 -9.13
C ASP A 77 -6.21 19.61 -8.10
N PHE A 78 -4.98 19.12 -8.03
CA PHE A 78 -4.53 18.20 -6.99
C PHE A 78 -4.69 18.82 -5.59
N TYR A 79 -4.24 20.06 -5.41
CA TYR A 79 -4.34 20.76 -4.14
C TYR A 79 -5.80 20.96 -3.73
N ASN A 80 -6.60 21.56 -4.60
CA ASN A 80 -8.00 21.94 -4.33
C ASN A 80 -8.92 20.72 -4.15
N ASN A 81 -8.82 19.71 -5.02
CA ASN A 81 -9.77 18.59 -5.02
C ASN A 81 -9.32 17.44 -4.10
N SER A 82 -8.01 17.31 -3.86
CA SER A 82 -7.44 16.16 -3.15
C SER A 82 -6.77 16.48 -1.83
N THR A 83 -6.34 17.73 -1.59
CA THR A 83 -5.56 18.09 -0.39
C THR A 83 -6.36 18.95 0.59
N VAL A 84 -7.07 19.98 0.11
CA VAL A 84 -7.76 20.99 0.96
C VAL A 84 -8.68 20.37 2.02
N LYS A 85 -9.37 19.27 1.70
CA LYS A 85 -10.25 18.57 2.66
C LYS A 85 -9.55 18.03 3.91
N PHE A 86 -8.23 17.85 3.86
CA PHE A 86 -7.43 17.35 4.97
C PHE A 86 -6.81 18.47 5.81
N LEU A 87 -6.96 19.74 5.40
CA LEU A 87 -6.39 20.87 6.13
C LEU A 87 -6.92 20.97 7.55
N GLU A 88 -8.18 20.63 7.81
CA GLU A 88 -8.74 20.67 9.17
C GLU A 88 -9.01 19.27 9.75
N THR A 89 -8.50 18.22 9.11
CA THR A 89 -8.69 16.84 9.56
C THR A 89 -7.52 16.39 10.43
N ALA A 90 -7.79 16.05 11.69
CA ALA A 90 -6.80 15.44 12.57
C ALA A 90 -6.48 14.00 12.14
N PRO A 91 -5.24 13.50 12.39
CA PRO A 91 -4.91 12.10 12.20
C PRO A 91 -5.91 11.18 12.89
N TYR A 92 -6.34 10.14 12.19
CA TYR A 92 -7.30 9.19 12.74
C TYR A 92 -6.69 8.37 13.88
N GLU A 93 -7.54 8.00 14.82
CA GLU A 93 -7.24 6.94 15.77
C GLU A 93 -7.27 5.58 15.07
N GLU A 94 -6.58 4.60 15.66
CA GLU A 94 -6.62 3.23 15.11
C GLU A 94 -8.08 2.75 15.05
N PRO A 95 -8.51 2.17 13.91
CA PRO A 95 -9.84 1.58 13.79
C PRO A 95 -10.14 0.61 14.94
N GLN A 96 -11.42 0.46 15.27
CA GLN A 96 -11.83 -0.49 16.29
C GLN A 96 -12.05 -1.89 15.69
N PRO A 97 -11.93 -2.97 16.48
CA PRO A 97 -12.27 -4.31 16.02
C PRO A 97 -13.74 -4.41 15.62
N TYR A 98 -14.05 -5.34 14.72
CA TYR A 98 -15.44 -5.66 14.38
C TYR A 98 -16.19 -6.13 15.63
N PRO A 99 -17.49 -5.82 15.77
CA PRO A 99 -18.27 -6.31 16.90
C PRO A 99 -18.29 -7.85 16.95
N GLU A 100 -18.11 -8.41 18.14
CA GLU A 100 -17.92 -9.85 18.38
C GLU A 100 -19.08 -10.69 17.80
N GLU A 101 -20.31 -10.16 17.88
CA GLU A 101 -21.52 -10.80 17.38
C GLU A 101 -21.59 -10.97 15.85
N THR A 102 -20.73 -10.24 15.12
CA THR A 102 -20.63 -10.27 13.65
C THR A 102 -19.59 -11.26 13.13
N VAL A 103 -18.68 -11.74 13.99
CA VAL A 103 -17.63 -12.70 13.63
C VAL A 103 -18.25 -13.99 13.10
N GLY A 104 -17.72 -14.52 11.98
CA GLY A 104 -18.27 -15.71 11.32
C GLY A 104 -19.45 -15.44 10.39
N LYS A 105 -19.99 -14.21 10.37
CA LYS A 105 -21.20 -13.86 9.59
C LYS A 105 -20.87 -12.80 8.56
N ALA A 106 -20.47 -13.24 7.35
CA ALA A 106 -20.04 -12.38 6.25
C ALA A 106 -20.94 -11.16 6.00
N SER A 107 -22.26 -11.33 6.01
CA SER A 107 -23.20 -10.23 5.79
C SER A 107 -23.17 -9.16 6.89
N LEU A 108 -22.83 -9.53 8.14
CA LEU A 108 -22.86 -8.62 9.28
C LEU A 108 -21.55 -7.85 9.49
N TRP A 109 -20.39 -8.46 9.21
CA TRP A 109 -19.11 -7.78 9.41
C TRP A 109 -18.67 -6.92 8.21
N ARG A 110 -19.18 -7.19 7.00
CA ARG A 110 -18.82 -6.44 5.76
C ARG A 110 -18.91 -4.92 5.87
N PRO A 111 -19.93 -4.30 6.50
CA PRO A 111 -19.97 -2.86 6.69
C PRO A 111 -18.80 -2.32 7.51
N TYR A 112 -18.41 -3.02 8.58
CA TYR A 112 -17.28 -2.64 9.44
C TYR A 112 -15.93 -2.80 8.73
N TRP A 113 -15.75 -3.89 7.99
CA TRP A 113 -14.59 -4.08 7.12
C TRP A 113 -14.47 -2.97 6.08
N ARG A 114 -15.60 -2.60 5.46
CA ARG A 114 -15.64 -1.54 4.46
C ARG A 114 -15.29 -0.19 5.04
N GLN A 115 -15.89 0.17 6.17
CA GLN A 115 -15.59 1.42 6.85
C GLN A 115 -14.10 1.49 7.22
N MET A 116 -13.55 0.42 7.79
CA MET A 116 -12.16 0.36 8.21
C MET A 116 -11.17 0.63 7.07
N TYR A 117 -11.32 -0.01 5.91
CA TYR A 117 -10.41 0.29 4.80
C TYR A 117 -10.69 1.65 4.13
N VAL A 118 -11.92 2.17 4.21
CA VAL A 118 -12.23 3.54 3.77
C VAL A 118 -11.51 4.56 4.64
N ASP A 119 -11.52 4.38 5.96
CA ASP A 119 -10.79 5.25 6.88
C ASP A 119 -9.28 5.19 6.62
N CYS A 120 -8.73 3.99 6.42
CA CYS A 120 -7.32 3.82 6.04
C CYS A 120 -7.01 4.43 4.66
N GLN A 121 -7.96 4.41 3.72
CA GLN A 121 -7.80 5.06 2.40
C GLN A 121 -7.72 6.57 2.55
N MET A 122 -8.54 7.13 3.43
CA MET A 122 -8.53 8.55 3.73
C MET A 122 -7.25 8.95 4.46
N ALA A 123 -6.72 8.11 5.35
CA ALA A 123 -5.41 8.31 5.97
C ALA A 123 -4.25 8.29 4.94
N LEU A 124 -4.27 7.35 3.98
CA LEU A 124 -3.34 7.33 2.85
C LEU A 124 -3.43 8.61 2.02
N ASN A 125 -4.64 9.03 1.67
CA ASN A 125 -4.85 10.24 0.90
C ASN A 125 -4.37 11.48 1.66
N ALA A 126 -4.68 11.59 2.96
CA ALA A 126 -4.22 12.69 3.80
C ALA A 126 -2.70 12.74 3.86
N THR A 127 -2.05 11.64 4.23
CA THR A 127 -0.60 11.54 4.39
C THR A 127 0.13 11.90 3.10
N ARG A 128 -0.20 11.20 1.99
CA ARG A 128 0.44 11.42 0.70
C ARG A 128 0.19 12.83 0.18
N ASN A 129 -1.06 13.28 0.18
CA ASN A 129 -1.40 14.52 -0.48
C ASN A 129 -0.85 15.73 0.29
N LEU A 130 -0.95 15.72 1.63
CA LEU A 130 -0.35 16.77 2.46
C LEU A 130 1.18 16.77 2.36
N ALA A 131 1.84 15.60 2.29
CA ALA A 131 3.28 15.52 2.13
C ALA A 131 3.74 16.14 0.81
N ILE A 132 3.11 15.74 -0.31
CA ILE A 132 3.42 16.29 -1.63
C ILE A 132 3.15 17.80 -1.67
N ALA A 133 1.98 18.23 -1.22
CA ALA A 133 1.62 19.65 -1.25
C ALA A 133 2.53 20.49 -0.35
N GLY A 134 2.82 20.02 0.86
CA GLY A 134 3.68 20.72 1.81
C GLY A 134 5.11 20.86 1.31
N ILE A 135 5.70 19.79 0.76
CA ILE A 135 7.06 19.85 0.22
C ILE A 135 7.11 20.74 -1.02
N VAL A 136 6.16 20.60 -1.96
CA VAL A 136 6.19 21.36 -3.23
C VAL A 136 5.90 22.85 -3.01
N LYS A 137 4.96 23.19 -2.12
CA LYS A 137 4.65 24.58 -1.77
C LYS A 137 5.58 25.17 -0.69
N GLU A 138 6.47 24.36 -0.13
CA GLU A 138 7.35 24.73 0.99
C GLU A 138 6.56 25.27 2.18
N ASP A 139 5.45 24.60 2.50
CA ASP A 139 4.51 24.97 3.56
C ASP A 139 4.72 24.09 4.80
N GLU A 140 5.35 24.69 5.82
CA GLU A 140 5.67 24.03 7.09
C GLU A 140 4.43 23.51 7.84
N ALA A 141 3.26 24.16 7.70
CA ALA A 141 2.05 23.70 8.37
C ALA A 141 1.50 22.42 7.72
N LEU A 142 1.59 22.32 6.39
CA LEU A 142 1.22 21.11 5.66
C LEU A 142 2.20 19.97 5.94
N ILE A 143 3.50 20.26 5.96
CA ILE A 143 4.56 19.30 6.30
C ILE A 143 4.35 18.74 7.71
N ALA A 144 4.13 19.61 8.71
CA ALA A 144 3.88 19.20 10.08
C ALA A 144 2.62 18.32 10.20
N LYS A 145 1.58 18.61 9.42
CA LYS A 145 0.35 17.81 9.40
C LYS A 145 0.58 16.43 8.77
N ALA A 146 1.24 16.37 7.63
CA ALA A 146 1.58 15.12 6.96
C ALA A 146 2.48 14.24 7.86
N LYS A 147 3.42 14.87 8.58
CA LYS A 147 4.26 14.22 9.59
C LYS A 147 3.42 13.63 10.72
N ALA A 148 2.48 14.41 11.27
CA ALA A 148 1.60 13.93 12.33
C ALA A 148 0.74 12.72 11.89
N TRP A 149 0.24 12.73 10.66
CA TRP A 149 -0.45 11.56 10.07
C TRP A 149 0.47 10.33 9.99
N THR A 150 1.69 10.51 9.47
CA THR A 150 2.66 9.41 9.32
C THR A 150 3.03 8.80 10.67
N LEU A 151 3.34 9.65 11.66
CA LEU A 151 3.66 9.21 13.01
C LEU A 151 2.47 8.51 13.67
N LYS A 152 1.25 9.03 13.51
CA LYS A 152 0.05 8.39 14.07
C LYS A 152 -0.16 6.99 13.51
N LEU A 153 0.00 6.82 12.20
CA LEU A 153 -0.14 5.50 11.55
C LEU A 153 0.93 4.51 12.03
N SER A 154 2.14 4.98 12.30
CA SER A 154 3.21 4.12 12.84
C SER A 154 2.97 3.64 14.28
N THR A 155 2.00 4.22 15.01
CA THR A 155 1.61 3.71 16.33
C THR A 155 0.53 2.63 16.27
N TYR A 156 -0.01 2.31 15.10
CA TYR A 156 -1.04 1.29 14.97
C TYR A 156 -0.40 -0.09 15.16
N ASP A 157 -1.02 -0.94 15.98
CA ASP A 157 -0.53 -2.27 16.27
C ASP A 157 -0.36 -3.09 14.96
N PRO A 158 0.87 -3.49 14.58
CA PRO A 158 1.12 -4.30 13.38
C PRO A 158 0.40 -5.65 13.43
N GLU A 159 0.16 -6.18 14.62
CA GLU A 159 -0.61 -7.40 14.88
C GLU A 159 -2.10 -7.10 15.19
N GLY A 160 -2.49 -5.83 15.15
CA GLY A 160 -3.82 -5.38 15.48
C GLY A 160 -4.85 -5.60 14.37
N VAL A 161 -5.90 -4.80 14.41
CA VAL A 161 -7.02 -4.84 13.47
C VAL A 161 -6.67 -4.31 12.08
N THR A 162 -5.55 -3.60 11.97
CA THR A 162 -4.99 -3.12 10.70
C THR A 162 -3.87 -4.03 10.16
N SER A 163 -3.69 -5.22 10.74
CA SER A 163 -2.79 -6.28 10.22
C SER A 163 -3.31 -6.89 8.92
N ARG A 164 -2.41 -7.45 8.10
CA ARG A 164 -2.83 -8.21 6.90
C ARG A 164 -3.69 -9.39 7.30
N GLY A 165 -3.35 -10.06 8.41
CA GLY A 165 -4.14 -11.16 8.97
C GLY A 165 -5.59 -10.81 9.29
N TYR A 166 -5.89 -9.57 9.68
CA TYR A 166 -7.24 -9.15 10.05
C TYR A 166 -8.00 -8.47 8.90
N ASN A 167 -7.45 -7.37 8.38
CA ASN A 167 -8.02 -6.61 7.26
C ASN A 167 -6.89 -6.15 6.35
N ASP A 168 -6.66 -6.89 5.27
CA ASP A 168 -5.58 -6.62 4.32
C ASP A 168 -5.86 -5.38 3.47
N GLU A 169 -7.13 -5.08 3.17
CA GLU A 169 -7.48 -3.80 2.54
C GLU A 169 -7.04 -2.61 3.39
N ALA A 170 -7.18 -2.70 4.71
CA ALA A 170 -6.70 -1.69 5.64
C ALA A 170 -5.16 -1.71 5.71
N ALA A 171 -4.56 -2.88 5.89
CA ALA A 171 -3.11 -3.06 6.00
C ALA A 171 -2.35 -2.47 4.81
N PHE A 172 -2.80 -2.75 3.58
CA PHE A 172 -2.19 -2.23 2.34
C PHE A 172 -2.23 -0.71 2.28
N ARG A 173 -3.27 -0.08 2.83
CA ARG A 173 -3.41 1.38 2.85
C ARG A 173 -2.57 2.02 3.94
N VAL A 174 -2.50 1.40 5.12
CA VAL A 174 -1.66 1.87 6.24
C VAL A 174 -0.19 1.84 5.86
N ILE A 175 0.31 0.72 5.33
CA ILE A 175 1.72 0.62 4.92
C ILE A 175 2.04 1.58 3.76
N ALA A 176 1.16 1.69 2.75
CA ALA A 176 1.36 2.64 1.66
C ALA A 176 1.38 4.09 2.17
N ALA A 177 0.49 4.46 3.10
CA ALA A 177 0.44 5.79 3.68
C ALA A 177 1.76 6.15 4.36
N MET A 178 2.27 5.24 5.19
CA MET A 178 3.56 5.41 5.85
C MET A 178 4.72 5.45 4.85
N ALA A 179 4.70 4.67 3.78
CA ALA A 179 5.75 4.68 2.77
C ALA A 179 5.86 6.05 2.06
N TRP A 180 4.71 6.65 1.71
CA TRP A 180 4.67 8.02 1.17
C TRP A 180 5.18 9.06 2.16
N GLY A 181 4.74 8.96 3.42
CA GLY A 181 5.19 9.86 4.48
C GLY A 181 6.68 9.76 4.76
N TYR A 182 7.19 8.54 4.94
CA TYR A 182 8.60 8.25 5.20
C TYR A 182 9.51 8.75 4.08
N ASP A 183 9.10 8.56 2.82
CA ASP A 183 9.89 9.00 1.68
C ASP A 183 9.88 10.53 1.50
N TRP A 184 8.71 11.16 1.47
CA TRP A 184 8.60 12.60 1.18
C TRP A 184 8.98 13.50 2.35
N LEU A 185 8.80 13.04 3.59
CA LEU A 185 9.05 13.84 4.79
C LEU A 185 10.34 13.44 5.52
N HIS A 186 11.18 12.60 4.91
CA HIS A 186 12.36 12.02 5.56
C HIS A 186 13.24 13.03 6.29
N ALA A 187 13.47 14.20 5.67
CA ALA A 187 14.28 15.29 6.22
C ALA A 187 13.60 16.05 7.38
N HIS A 188 12.30 15.87 7.58
CA HIS A 188 11.50 16.57 8.60
C HIS A 188 11.21 15.73 9.86
N PHE A 189 11.64 14.46 9.87
CA PHE A 189 11.64 13.61 11.05
C PHE A 189 12.94 13.80 11.86
N THR A 190 12.86 13.63 13.18
CA THR A 190 14.03 13.34 14.01
C THR A 190 14.52 11.92 13.74
N ASP A 191 15.70 11.55 14.27
CA ASP A 191 16.21 10.19 14.14
C ASP A 191 15.27 9.16 14.80
N GLU A 192 14.72 9.48 15.96
CA GLU A 192 13.79 8.61 16.69
C GLU A 192 12.47 8.43 15.92
N GLU A 193 11.94 9.51 15.35
CA GLU A 193 10.74 9.48 14.54
C GLU A 193 10.96 8.69 13.23
N ARG A 194 12.13 8.85 12.58
CA ARG A 194 12.49 8.03 11.41
C ARG A 194 12.52 6.56 11.77
N GLN A 195 13.19 6.21 12.87
CA GLN A 195 13.29 4.82 13.31
C GLN A 195 11.92 4.23 13.62
N GLN A 196 11.04 4.97 14.31
CA GLN A 196 9.68 4.53 14.61
C GLN A 196 8.88 4.18 13.34
N VAL A 197 8.92 5.04 12.33
CA VAL A 197 8.20 4.81 11.06
C VAL A 197 8.84 3.66 10.28
N GLN A 198 10.18 3.59 10.25
CA GLN A 198 10.93 2.54 9.58
C GLN A 198 10.62 1.16 10.16
N ASP A 199 10.64 1.01 11.48
CA ASP A 199 10.35 -0.26 12.17
C ASP A 199 8.93 -0.74 11.83
N ALA A 200 7.94 0.16 11.92
CA ALA A 200 6.55 -0.15 11.59
C ALA A 200 6.36 -0.53 10.10
N LEU A 201 7.10 0.10 9.19
CA LEU A 201 7.10 -0.27 7.77
C LEU A 201 7.71 -1.65 7.53
N ILE A 202 8.86 -1.94 8.15
CA ILE A 202 9.56 -3.22 8.00
C ILE A 202 8.71 -4.37 8.52
N GLU A 203 8.13 -4.24 9.71
CA GLU A 203 7.30 -5.30 10.31
C GLU A 203 6.10 -5.64 9.43
N ARG A 204 5.38 -4.63 8.93
CA ARG A 204 4.22 -4.81 8.04
C ARG A 204 4.63 -5.32 6.66
N LEU A 205 5.76 -4.88 6.12
CA LEU A 205 6.28 -5.37 4.84
C LEU A 205 6.63 -6.85 4.93
N ASP A 206 7.33 -7.25 5.99
CA ASP A 206 7.70 -8.65 6.22
C ASP A 206 6.46 -9.54 6.43
N GLU A 207 5.40 -9.07 7.10
CA GLU A 207 4.11 -9.80 7.22
C GLU A 207 3.52 -10.07 5.83
N ILE A 208 3.42 -9.03 4.98
CA ILE A 208 2.82 -9.14 3.65
C ILE A 208 3.69 -10.05 2.76
N MET A 209 5.01 -9.90 2.80
CA MET A 209 5.93 -10.71 1.98
C MET A 209 5.96 -12.17 2.43
N HIS A 210 5.92 -12.44 3.73
CA HIS A 210 5.76 -13.81 4.24
C HIS A 210 4.46 -14.44 3.71
N HIS A 211 3.36 -13.70 3.74
CA HIS A 211 2.11 -14.17 3.19
C HIS A 211 2.24 -14.53 1.71
N LEU A 212 2.81 -13.66 0.87
CA LEU A 212 2.97 -13.90 -0.56
C LEU A 212 3.89 -15.07 -0.89
N LYS A 213 5.02 -15.18 -0.19
CA LYS A 213 6.07 -16.17 -0.50
C LYS A 213 5.82 -17.54 0.13
N VAL A 214 5.18 -17.58 1.29
CA VAL A 214 5.07 -18.81 2.10
C VAL A 214 3.62 -19.26 2.24
N THR A 215 2.71 -18.34 2.58
CA THR A 215 1.32 -18.74 2.87
C THR A 215 0.53 -19.05 1.61
N VAL A 216 0.56 -18.17 0.61
CA VAL A 216 -0.12 -18.39 -0.67
C VAL A 216 0.80 -18.93 -1.75
N ASP A 217 2.12 -18.75 -1.59
CA ASP A 217 3.12 -19.13 -2.58
C ASP A 217 2.73 -18.60 -3.98
N LEU A 218 2.66 -17.26 -4.08
CA LEU A 218 1.98 -16.57 -5.18
C LEU A 218 2.59 -16.87 -6.56
N LEU A 219 3.89 -17.15 -6.64
CA LEU A 219 4.53 -17.55 -7.90
C LEU A 219 4.03 -18.92 -8.37
N ASN A 220 3.76 -19.85 -7.46
CA ASN A 220 3.17 -21.15 -7.82
C ASN A 220 1.63 -21.08 -7.92
N ASN A 221 0.99 -20.12 -7.24
CA ASN A 221 -0.46 -19.92 -7.21
C ASN A 221 -0.85 -18.49 -7.65
N PRO A 222 -0.66 -18.13 -8.93
CA PRO A 222 -0.78 -16.75 -9.41
C PRO A 222 -2.22 -16.19 -9.40
N LEU A 223 -3.22 -17.04 -9.15
CA LEU A 223 -4.64 -16.66 -9.17
C LEU A 223 -5.14 -16.09 -7.83
N ASN A 224 -4.35 -15.25 -7.17
CA ASN A 224 -4.73 -14.59 -5.91
C ASN A 224 -4.86 -13.06 -6.08
N SER A 225 -6.10 -12.54 -6.17
CA SER A 225 -6.31 -11.11 -6.47
C SER A 225 -5.77 -10.15 -5.43
N HIS A 226 -5.80 -10.50 -4.15
CA HIS A 226 -5.29 -9.64 -3.09
C HIS A 226 -3.77 -9.65 -3.08
N GLY A 227 -3.15 -10.83 -3.26
CA GLY A 227 -1.70 -10.97 -3.40
C GLY A 227 -1.16 -10.16 -4.58
N VAL A 228 -1.71 -10.35 -5.78
CA VAL A 228 -1.28 -9.64 -6.99
C VAL A 228 -1.41 -8.13 -6.86
N ARG A 229 -2.53 -7.65 -6.32
CA ARG A 229 -2.75 -6.21 -6.15
C ARG A 229 -1.81 -5.61 -5.11
N SER A 230 -1.51 -6.35 -4.04
CA SER A 230 -0.62 -5.87 -2.98
C SER A 230 0.80 -5.56 -3.47
N ILE A 231 1.25 -6.24 -4.55
CA ILE A 231 2.56 -5.99 -5.18
C ILE A 231 2.68 -4.52 -5.60
N SER A 232 1.74 -4.02 -6.42
CA SER A 232 1.79 -2.63 -6.89
C SER A 232 1.34 -1.63 -5.84
N SER A 233 0.29 -1.96 -5.07
CA SER A 233 -0.35 -0.96 -4.20
C SER A 233 0.36 -0.76 -2.87
N ALA A 234 1.17 -1.73 -2.41
CA ALA A 234 1.79 -1.71 -1.08
C ALA A 234 3.27 -2.07 -1.12
N ILE A 235 3.66 -3.18 -1.76
CA ILE A 235 5.03 -3.72 -1.66
C ILE A 235 6.02 -2.81 -2.40
N ILE A 236 5.83 -2.57 -3.70
CA ILE A 236 6.75 -1.74 -4.49
C ILE A 236 6.97 -0.34 -3.90
N PRO A 237 5.93 0.46 -3.59
CA PRO A 237 6.16 1.78 -3.02
C PRO A 237 6.89 1.71 -1.66
N THR A 238 6.59 0.70 -0.85
CA THR A 238 7.27 0.52 0.44
C THR A 238 8.74 0.09 0.25
N CYS A 239 9.03 -0.79 -0.69
CA CYS A 239 10.41 -1.21 -0.97
C CYS A 239 11.24 -0.08 -1.57
N ILE A 240 10.67 0.77 -2.42
CA ILE A 240 11.34 1.98 -2.92
C ILE A 240 11.64 2.93 -1.74
N ALA A 241 10.64 3.13 -0.87
CA ALA A 241 10.79 3.95 0.32
C ALA A 241 11.85 3.37 1.28
N LEU A 242 11.99 2.05 1.41
CA LEU A 242 12.95 1.39 2.32
C LEU A 242 14.23 0.90 1.64
N TYR A 243 14.47 1.21 0.37
CA TYR A 243 15.47 0.48 -0.44
C TYR A 243 16.86 0.40 0.19
N HIS A 244 17.30 1.50 0.80
CA HIS A 244 18.60 1.61 1.48
C HIS A 244 18.54 1.39 3.00
N ASP A 245 17.33 1.25 3.55
CA ASP A 245 17.08 1.19 5.01
C ASP A 245 16.60 -0.20 5.47
N HIS A 246 16.29 -1.10 4.53
CA HIS A 246 15.91 -2.47 4.80
C HIS A 246 16.61 -3.44 3.84
N PRO A 247 17.43 -4.39 4.33
CA PRO A 247 18.28 -5.23 3.48
C PRO A 247 17.50 -6.15 2.53
N LYS A 248 16.24 -6.49 2.83
CA LYS A 248 15.42 -7.34 1.94
C LYS A 248 14.62 -6.54 0.91
N ALA A 249 14.68 -5.21 0.91
CA ALA A 249 13.88 -4.40 -0.02
C ALA A 249 14.20 -4.73 -1.48
N GLY A 250 15.47 -4.93 -1.83
CA GLY A 250 15.89 -5.38 -3.16
C GLY A 250 15.38 -6.78 -3.52
N GLU A 251 15.42 -7.73 -2.57
CA GLU A 251 14.86 -9.08 -2.74
C GLU A 251 13.35 -9.03 -3.02
N TYR A 252 12.62 -8.16 -2.31
CA TYR A 252 11.18 -8.03 -2.47
C TYR A 252 10.80 -7.33 -3.79
N ILE A 253 11.60 -6.37 -4.26
CA ILE A 253 11.45 -5.81 -5.61
C ILE A 253 11.73 -6.88 -6.67
N ALA A 254 12.78 -7.69 -6.51
CA ALA A 254 13.08 -8.78 -7.42
C ALA A 254 11.90 -9.77 -7.53
N TYR A 255 11.33 -10.16 -6.39
CA TYR A 255 10.13 -11.01 -6.33
C TYR A 255 8.93 -10.39 -7.06
N ALA A 256 8.68 -9.08 -6.85
CA ALA A 256 7.61 -8.36 -7.52
C ALA A 256 7.79 -8.33 -9.05
N LEU A 257 9.02 -8.11 -9.52
CA LEU A 257 9.35 -8.06 -10.95
C LEU A 257 9.26 -9.43 -11.60
N GLU A 258 9.71 -10.48 -10.93
CA GLU A 258 9.53 -11.86 -11.37
C GLU A 258 8.05 -12.17 -11.56
N TYR A 259 7.22 -11.85 -10.57
CA TYR A 259 5.77 -12.03 -10.68
C TYR A 259 5.20 -11.30 -11.90
N TYR A 260 5.57 -10.02 -12.12
CA TYR A 260 5.05 -9.25 -13.25
C TYR A 260 5.51 -9.77 -14.60
N ALA A 261 6.76 -10.19 -14.72
CA ALA A 261 7.28 -10.66 -15.99
C ALA A 261 6.77 -12.05 -16.39
N VAL A 262 6.42 -12.88 -15.40
CA VAL A 262 6.04 -14.27 -15.62
C VAL A 262 4.52 -14.46 -15.63
N HIS A 263 3.80 -13.84 -14.69
CA HIS A 263 2.40 -14.16 -14.42
C HIS A 263 1.44 -13.00 -14.74
N TYR A 264 1.92 -11.77 -14.91
CA TYR A 264 1.02 -10.63 -15.05
C TYR A 264 0.70 -10.27 -16.50
N PRO A 265 -0.55 -9.91 -16.80
CA PRO A 265 -1.73 -10.01 -15.92
C PRO A 265 -2.31 -11.44 -15.87
N PRO A 266 -2.53 -12.06 -14.69
CA PRO A 266 -3.00 -13.45 -14.62
C PRO A 266 -4.48 -13.61 -15.03
N TRP A 267 -5.20 -12.49 -15.11
CA TRP A 267 -6.61 -12.43 -15.53
C TRP A 267 -6.78 -11.79 -16.90
N GLY A 268 -5.67 -11.38 -17.54
CA GLY A 268 -5.69 -10.70 -18.82
C GLY A 268 -5.27 -11.61 -19.98
N GLY A 269 -5.79 -11.34 -21.17
CA GLY A 269 -5.37 -12.00 -22.42
C GLY A 269 -4.51 -11.10 -23.29
N GLU A 270 -3.87 -11.66 -24.31
CA GLU A 270 -3.16 -10.90 -25.36
C GLU A 270 -4.07 -9.92 -26.11
N ASP A 271 -5.37 -10.16 -26.08
CA ASP A 271 -6.43 -9.29 -26.64
C ASP A 271 -6.76 -8.07 -25.74
N GLY A 272 -6.14 -7.97 -24.56
CA GLY A 272 -6.42 -6.93 -23.57
C GLY A 272 -7.71 -7.15 -22.78
N GLY A 273 -8.40 -8.28 -22.95
CA GLY A 273 -9.57 -8.64 -22.15
C GLY A 273 -9.18 -8.94 -20.69
N TRP A 274 -10.12 -8.78 -19.74
CA TRP A 274 -9.89 -9.08 -18.32
C TRP A 274 -11.04 -9.91 -17.74
N GLN A 275 -10.78 -11.16 -17.36
CA GLN A 275 -11.82 -12.13 -16.99
C GLN A 275 -12.64 -11.72 -15.76
N LYS A 276 -12.15 -10.86 -14.86
CA LYS A 276 -12.95 -10.34 -13.73
C LYS A 276 -13.92 -9.20 -14.09
N VAL A 277 -13.81 -8.60 -15.28
CA VAL A 277 -14.68 -7.47 -15.69
C VAL A 277 -16.14 -7.92 -15.88
N LEU A 278 -16.40 -9.20 -16.17
CA LEU A 278 -17.77 -9.71 -16.32
C LEU A 278 -18.56 -9.83 -15.00
N THR A 279 -17.92 -9.74 -13.83
CA THR A 279 -18.61 -9.79 -12.51
C THR A 279 -18.30 -8.63 -11.57
N THR A 280 -17.29 -7.80 -11.85
CA THR A 280 -16.91 -6.65 -10.99
C THR A 280 -16.67 -5.33 -11.73
N GLY A 281 -17.15 -5.22 -12.98
CA GLY A 281 -17.01 -4.01 -13.78
C GLY A 281 -17.58 -2.75 -13.11
N ILE A 282 -16.75 -1.72 -13.01
CA ILE A 282 -17.13 -0.33 -12.80
C ILE A 282 -18.24 0.00 -13.80
N ARG A 283 -19.48 0.16 -13.32
CA ARG A 283 -20.56 0.71 -14.14
C ARG A 283 -20.15 2.12 -14.54
N LYS A 284 -19.80 2.33 -15.80
CA LYS A 284 -20.00 3.63 -16.43
C LYS A 284 -21.50 3.93 -16.32
N GLN A 285 -21.88 4.83 -15.41
CA GLN A 285 -23.15 5.53 -15.55
C GLN A 285 -23.00 6.38 -16.81
N HIS A 286 -23.73 6.03 -17.86
CA HIS A 286 -24.06 6.97 -18.91
C HIS A 286 -25.32 7.71 -18.46
N PHE A 287 -25.31 9.02 -18.78
CA PHE A 287 -26.27 10.07 -18.43
C PHE A 287 -27.74 9.64 -18.41
#